data_AF-A0A7I7PAU3-F1
#
_entry.id   AF-A0A7I7PAU3-F1
#
_cell.length_a   1.000
_cell.length_b   1.000
_cell.length_c   1.000
_cell.angle_alpha   90.00
_cell.angle_beta   90.00
_cell.angle_gamma   90.00
#
_symmetry.space_group_name_H-M   'P 1'
#
loop_
_entity.id
_entity.type
_entity.pdbx_description
1 polymer ?
#
loop_
_entity_poly.entity_id
_entity_poly.type
_entity_poly.pdbx_seq_one_letter_code
_entity_poly.pdbx_strand_id
1 'polypeptide(L)' 'MKVTVDQDKCASSGNCVMRAPEIFDQRDEDGVVVLLNPNPPADQADDARAATANCPALAIHIEE' A
#
# COMPACT_ATOMS: atom_id res chain seq x y z
N MET A 1 7.41 -3.94 11.71
CA MET A 1 6.17 -3.53 11.01
C MET A 1 5.81 -4.55 9.94
N LYS A 2 4.51 -4.80 9.80
CA LYS A 2 3.89 -5.68 8.81
C LYS A 2 2.76 -4.93 8.13
N VAL A 3 2.78 -4.90 6.81
CA VAL A 3 1.78 -4.27 5.95
C VAL A 3 0.78 -5.33 5.47
N THR A 4 -0.50 -4.99 5.46
CA THR A 4 -1.55 -5.80 4.83
C THR A 4 -2.48 -4.93 4.01
N VAL A 5 -3.19 -5.55 3.06
CA VAL A 5 -4.08 -4.90 2.11
C VAL A 5 -5.39 -5.67 2.03
N ASP A 6 -6.51 -4.97 2.18
CA ASP A 6 -7.85 -5.44 1.83
C ASP A 6 -8.19 -5.02 0.40
N GLN A 7 -8.01 -5.93 -0.56
CA GLN A 7 -8.23 -5.64 -1.97
C GLN A 7 -9.71 -5.40 -2.31
N ASP A 8 -10.64 -5.94 -1.53
CA ASP A 8 -12.08 -5.75 -1.75
C ASP A 8 -12.52 -4.31 -1.42
N LYS A 9 -11.77 -3.62 -0.55
CA LYS A 9 -11.96 -2.19 -0.28
C LYS A 9 -11.27 -1.28 -1.28
N CYS A 10 -10.31 -1.76 -2.07
CA CYS A 10 -9.46 -0.91 -2.89
C CYS A 10 -10.27 -0.05 -3.88
N ALA A 11 -9.99 1.25 -3.90
CA ALA A 11 -10.62 2.21 -4.81
C ALA A 11 -9.77 2.51 -6.07
N SER A 12 -8.76 1.70 -6.36
CA SER A 12 -7.83 1.83 -7.50
C SER A 12 -7.26 3.24 -7.72
N SER A 13 -6.98 3.99 -6.64
CA SER A 13 -6.59 5.40 -6.74
C SER A 13 -5.10 5.65 -7.06
N GLY A 14 -4.24 4.64 -6.97
CA GLY A 14 -2.80 4.74 -7.26
C GLY A 14 -1.95 5.49 -6.22
N ASN A 15 -2.56 6.05 -5.17
CA ASN A 15 -1.84 6.84 -4.14
C ASN A 15 -0.76 6.03 -3.41
N CYS A 16 -0.98 4.73 -3.21
CA CYS A 16 -0.02 3.85 -2.56
C CYS A 16 1.25 3.67 -3.39
N VAL A 17 1.12 3.38 -4.69
CA VAL A 17 2.25 3.20 -5.61
C VAL A 17 3.00 4.52 -5.80
N MET A 18 2.28 5.64 -5.93
CA MET A 18 2.91 6.96 -6.01
C MET A 18 3.73 7.30 -4.77
N ARG A 19 3.32 6.82 -3.59
CA ARG A 19 3.99 7.13 -2.33
C ARG A 19 5.08 6.15 -1.96
N ALA A 20 4.93 4.87 -2.30
CA ALA A 20 5.82 3.80 -1.91
C ALA A 20 5.87 2.70 -3.00
N PRO A 21 6.48 2.98 -4.17
CA PRO A 21 6.49 2.06 -5.31
C PRO A 21 7.28 0.76 -5.05
N GLU A 22 8.19 0.77 -4.08
CA GLU A 22 8.93 -0.42 -3.65
C GLU A 22 8.09 -1.36 -2.76
N ILE A 23 6.94 -0.90 -2.27
CA ILE A 23 6.07 -1.62 -1.33
C ILE A 23 4.75 -2.01 -2.00
N PHE A 24 4.24 -1.17 -2.89
CA PHE A 24 2.96 -1.35 -3.56
C PHE A 24 3.12 -1.25 -5.07
N ASP A 25 2.28 -2.01 -5.77
CA ASP A 25 2.04 -1.89 -7.20
C ASP A 25 0.53 -1.86 -7.48
N GLN A 26 0.13 -1.78 -8.74
CA GLN A 26 -1.24 -1.96 -9.19
C GLN A 26 -1.32 -3.07 -10.24
N ARG A 27 -2.37 -3.90 -10.15
CA ARG A 27 -2.70 -4.84 -11.22
C ARG A 27 -3.06 -4.08 -12.48
N ASP A 28 -2.55 -4.54 -13.62
CA ASP A 28 -2.81 -3.93 -14.92
C ASP A 28 -4.29 -4.01 -15.33
N GLU A 29 -5.00 -5.04 -14.90
CA GLU A 29 -6.38 -5.29 -15.35
C GLU A 29 -7.43 -4.39 -14.70
N ASP A 30 -7.28 -4.07 -13.41
CA ASP A 30 -8.31 -3.39 -12.61
C ASP A 30 -7.76 -2.26 -11.72
N GLY A 31 -6.44 -2.03 -11.74
CA GLY A 31 -5.79 -1.02 -10.91
C GLY A 31 -5.82 -1.32 -9.42
N VAL A 32 -6.28 -2.51 -9.01
CA VAL A 32 -6.31 -2.88 -7.60
C VAL A 32 -4.89 -3.04 -7.09
N VAL A 33 -4.64 -2.53 -5.90
CA VAL A 33 -3.32 -2.53 -5.30
C VAL A 33 -2.80 -3.97 -5.08
N VAL A 34 -1.53 -4.17 -5.42
CA VAL A 34 -0.73 -5.35 -5.10
C VAL A 34 0.27 -4.97 -4.03
N LEU A 35 0.38 -5.79 -2.99
CA LEU A 35 1.40 -5.63 -1.96
C LEU A 35 2.66 -6.38 -2.39
N LEU A 36 3.73 -5.65 -2.74
CA LEU A 36 5.01 -6.22 -3.15
C LEU A 36 5.84 -6.68 -1.96
N ASN A 37 5.87 -5.85 -0.90
CA ASN A 37 6.66 -6.12 0.30
C ASN A 37 5.82 -5.99 1.57
N PRO A 38 5.38 -7.12 2.19
CA PRO A 38 4.62 -7.07 3.43
C PRO A 38 5.45 -6.70 4.66
N ASN A 39 6.78 -6.72 4.58
CA ASN A 39 7.66 -6.40 5.71
C ASN A 39 8.76 -5.42 5.24
N PRO A 40 8.40 -4.15 4.93
CA PRO A 40 9.36 -3.17 4.45
C PRO A 40 10.46 -2.91 5.50
N PRO A 41 11.71 -2.71 5.06
CA PRO A 41 12.80 -2.32 5.94
C PRO A 41 12.54 -0.96 6.62
N ALA A 42 13.30 -0.67 7.68
CA ALA A 42 13.07 0.50 8.53
C ALA A 42 13.20 1.84 7.79
N ASP A 43 14.02 1.91 6.73
CA ASP A 43 14.18 3.08 5.87
C ASP A 43 12.96 3.35 4.96
N GLN A 44 12.10 2.34 4.74
CA GLN A 44 10.85 2.45 3.99
C GLN A 44 9.61 2.60 4.89
N ALA A 45 9.79 2.62 6.22
CA ALA A 45 8.67 2.64 7.17
C ALA A 45 7.81 3.90 7.05
N ASP A 46 8.42 5.06 6.80
CA ASP A 46 7.70 6.32 6.67
C ASP A 46 6.90 6.41 5.37
N ASP A 47 7.43 5.84 4.27
CA ASP A 47 6.71 5.73 3.01
C ASP A 47 5.52 4.76 3.13
N ALA A 48 5.69 3.63 3.82
CA ALA A 48 4.59 2.72 4.12
C ALA A 48 3.47 3.40 4.93
N ARG A 49 3.82 4.14 5.98
CA ARG A 49 2.86 4.90 6.80
C ARG A 49 2.16 5.98 5.98
N ALA A 50 2.90 6.69 5.15
CA ALA A 50 2.33 7.72 4.30
C ALA A 50 1.42 7.15 3.21
N ALA A 51 1.78 6.04 2.58
CA ALA A 51 0.92 5.34 1.62
C ALA A 51 -0.40 4.91 2.28
N THR A 52 -0.32 4.37 3.50
CA THR A 52 -1.48 4.00 4.32
C THR A 52 -2.37 5.21 4.61
N ALA A 53 -1.80 6.33 5.07
CA ALA A 53 -2.53 7.56 5.38
C ALA A 53 -3.18 8.21 4.15
N ASN A 54 -2.62 8.01 2.95
CA ASN A 54 -3.16 8.53 1.69
C ASN A 54 -4.12 7.57 0.98
N CYS A 55 -4.42 6.40 1.55
CA CYS A 55 -5.39 5.47 0.98
C CYS A 55 -6.82 5.98 1.21
N PRO A 56 -7.55 6.44 0.17
CA PRO A 56 -8.89 6.99 0.35
C PRO A 56 -9.92 5.93 0.78
N ALA A 57 -9.63 4.66 0.49
CA ALA A 57 -10.47 3.51 0.83
C ALA A 57 -10.19 2.92 2.21
N LEU A 58 -9.14 3.38 2.90
CA LEU A 58 -8.64 2.77 4.14
C LEU A 58 -8.38 1.25 3.98
N ALA A 59 -7.88 0.86 2.81
CA ALA A 59 -7.64 -0.53 2.42
C ALA A 59 -6.27 -1.07 2.89
N ILE A 60 -5.40 -0.23 3.43
CA ILE A 60 -4.03 -0.59 3.83
C ILE A 60 -3.94 -0.53 5.36
N HIS A 61 -3.33 -1.54 5.97
CA HIS A 61 -3.14 -1.63 7.41
C HIS A 61 -1.68 -1.93 7.77
N ILE A 62 -1.24 -1.36 8.89
CA ILE A 62 0.10 -1.56 9.45
C ILE A 62 -0.05 -2.10 10.88
N GLU A 63 0.64 -3.20 11.15
CA GLU A 63 0.92 -3.73 12.50
C GLU A 63 2.39 -3.45 12.81
N GLU A 64 2.74 -2.96 14.02
CA GLU A 64 4.15 -2.68 14.37
C GLU A 64 4.91 -3.92 14.85
#